data_AF-A0A952RGQ1-F1
#
_entry.id   AF-A0A952RGQ1-F1
#
_cell.length_a   1.000
_cell.length_b   1.000
_cell.length_c   1.000
_cell.angle_alpha   90.00
_cell.angle_beta   90.00
_cell.angle_gamma   90.00
#
_symmetry.space_group_name_H-M   'P 1'
#
loop_
_entity.id
_entity.type
_entity.pdbx_description
1 polymer ?
#
loop_
_entity_poly.entity_id
_entity_poly.type
_entity_poly.pdbx_seq_one_letter_code
_entity_poly.pdbx_strand_id
1 'polypeptide(L)'
;MTIGTALAWTACDSHAEEGGSSGGHSSVYPACNDIIQACHPLDTGDGPYHDCHDLAHGATSEAACTPRRDECVKLCTDASADAGT
;
A
#
# COMPACT_ATOMS: atom_id res chain seq x y z
N MET A 1 -3.80 -12.54 -59.20
CA MET A 1 -4.05 -12.05 -57.83
C MET A 1 -5.10 -13.00 -57.26
N THR A 2 -4.79 -13.88 -56.30
CA THR A 2 -4.37 -13.53 -54.93
C THR A 2 -3.52 -14.66 -54.33
N ILE A 3 -2.56 -14.25 -53.51
CA ILE A 3 -1.54 -15.05 -52.85
C ILE A 3 -2.17 -15.93 -51.76
N GLY A 4 -1.77 -17.21 -51.71
CA GLY A 4 -2.04 -18.07 -50.56
C GLY A 4 -0.90 -17.99 -49.54
N THR A 5 -1.25 -18.05 -48.25
CA THR A 5 -0.43 -18.63 -47.17
C THR A 5 -1.34 -18.87 -45.97
N ALA A 6 -1.59 -20.15 -45.68
CA ALA A 6 -2.03 -20.58 -44.36
C ALA A 6 -0.83 -20.50 -43.41
N LEU A 7 -0.95 -19.71 -42.35
CA LEU A 7 -0.06 -19.73 -41.19
C LEU A 7 -0.93 -19.89 -39.95
N ALA A 8 -0.96 -21.12 -39.43
CA ALA A 8 -1.44 -21.43 -38.10
C ALA A 8 -0.40 -20.95 -37.07
N TRP A 9 -0.70 -19.90 -36.33
CA TRP A 9 -0.02 -19.56 -35.08
C TRP A 9 -0.95 -19.93 -33.91
N THR A 10 -0.66 -21.06 -33.30
CA THR A 10 -0.89 -21.26 -31.86
C THR A 10 0.42 -20.91 -31.15
N ALA A 11 0.31 -20.09 -30.10
CA ALA A 11 1.31 -19.63 -29.11
C ALA A 11 1.33 -18.09 -29.10
N CYS A 12 1.02 -17.39 -28.01
CA CYS A 12 1.39 -17.64 -26.63
C CYS A 12 0.26 -17.27 -25.66
N ASP A 13 -0.05 -18.22 -24.79
CA ASP A 13 -0.67 -18.05 -23.48
C ASP A 13 -0.04 -16.84 -22.77
N SER A 14 -0.80 -15.75 -22.59
CA SER A 14 -0.42 -14.72 -21.61
C SER A 14 -1.15 -15.05 -20.33
N HIS A 15 -0.62 -16.05 -19.62
CA HIS A 15 -0.51 -16.10 -18.17
C HIS A 15 -1.59 -15.33 -17.42
N ALA A 16 -2.61 -16.07 -16.97
CA ALA A 16 -3.07 -15.87 -15.59
C ALA A 16 -1.88 -15.98 -14.64
N GLU A 17 -2.04 -15.39 -13.44
CA GLU A 17 -1.00 -15.17 -12.42
C GLU A 17 -0.07 -13.99 -12.81
N GLU A 18 0.02 -12.88 -12.09
CA GLU A 18 -0.10 -12.71 -10.64
C GLU A 18 -0.75 -11.36 -10.41
N GLY A 19 -1.86 -11.33 -9.66
CA GLY A 19 -2.37 -10.09 -9.08
C GLY A 19 -1.20 -9.44 -8.36
N GLY A 20 -0.64 -8.40 -8.98
CA GLY A 20 0.59 -7.78 -8.53
C GLY A 20 0.49 -7.57 -7.04
N SER A 21 1.52 -8.02 -6.33
CA SER A 21 1.80 -7.54 -4.99
C SER A 21 1.94 -6.02 -5.08
N SER A 22 0.78 -5.37 -5.07
CA SER A 22 0.61 -3.97 -4.79
C SER A 22 1.12 -3.92 -3.37
N GLY A 23 2.37 -3.48 -3.19
CA GLY A 23 3.01 -3.40 -1.87
C GLY A 23 1.98 -2.84 -0.91
N GLY A 24 1.44 -3.71 -0.06
CA GLY A 24 0.12 -3.48 0.50
C GLY A 24 0.19 -2.28 1.41
N HIS A 25 -0.50 -1.19 1.07
CA HIS A 25 -0.78 -0.08 1.98
C HIS A 25 -1.78 -0.51 3.07
N SER A 26 -1.76 -1.78 3.46
CA SER A 26 -2.64 -2.40 4.43
C SER A 26 -1.87 -3.48 5.19
N SER A 27 -2.20 -3.62 6.46
CA SER A 27 -1.59 -4.60 7.35
C SER A 27 -2.63 -5.60 7.83
N VAL A 28 -2.21 -6.84 8.09
CA VAL A 28 -3.06 -7.85 8.74
C VAL A 28 -3.30 -7.55 10.22
N TYR A 29 -2.51 -6.64 10.79
CA TYR A 29 -2.62 -6.17 12.16
C TYR A 29 -3.47 -4.89 12.18
N PRO A 30 -4.70 -4.91 12.73
CA PRO A 30 -5.60 -3.76 12.73
C PRO A 30 -4.97 -2.45 13.23
N ALA A 31 -4.17 -2.47 14.30
CA ALA A 31 -3.51 -1.28 14.79
C ALA A 31 -2.51 -0.70 13.78
N CYS A 32 -1.76 -1.56 13.10
CA CYS A 32 -0.86 -1.13 12.03
C CYS A 32 -1.64 -0.61 10.82
N ASN A 33 -2.72 -1.30 10.45
CA ASN A 33 -3.56 -0.90 9.33
C ASN A 33 -4.17 0.49 9.55
N ASP A 34 -4.64 0.80 10.75
CA ASP A 34 -5.17 2.12 11.08
C ASP A 34 -4.11 3.22 10.93
N ILE A 35 -2.86 2.95 11.37
CA ILE A 35 -1.74 3.89 11.20
C ILE A 35 -1.44 4.10 9.71
N ILE A 36 -1.31 3.02 8.93
CA ILE A 36 -1.02 3.10 7.50
C ILE A 36 -2.10 3.93 6.80
N GLN A 37 -3.38 3.63 7.04
CA GLN A 37 -4.47 4.33 6.37
C GLN A 37 -4.54 5.82 6.75
N ALA A 38 -4.24 6.18 8.00
CA ALA A 38 -4.21 7.57 8.43
C ALA A 38 -3.03 8.35 7.84
N CYS A 39 -1.85 7.74 7.80
CA CYS A 39 -0.60 8.43 7.44
C CYS A 39 -0.23 8.33 5.96
N HIS A 40 -0.68 7.30 5.23
CA HIS A 40 -0.40 7.11 3.81
C HIS A 40 -0.62 8.35 2.92
N PRO A 41 -1.73 9.11 3.03
CA PRO A 41 -1.93 10.30 2.20
C PRO A 41 -0.97 11.47 2.52
N LEU A 42 -0.35 11.45 3.71
CA LEU A 42 0.56 12.49 4.19
C LEU A 42 2.03 12.08 4.14
N ASP A 43 2.31 10.79 3.93
CA ASP A 43 3.67 10.29 3.85
C ASP A 43 4.34 10.76 2.55
N THR A 44 5.40 11.54 2.70
CA THR A 44 6.22 12.06 1.60
C THR A 44 7.56 11.32 1.46
N GLY A 45 7.77 10.27 2.27
CA GLY A 45 8.99 9.48 2.34
C GLY A 45 9.99 9.91 3.42
N ASP A 46 9.66 10.93 4.22
CA ASP A 46 10.46 11.38 5.37
C ASP A 46 9.59 12.12 6.40
N GLY A 47 10.14 12.35 7.60
CA GLY A 47 9.48 13.07 8.69
C GLY A 47 8.51 12.23 9.52
N PRO A 48 7.74 12.87 10.43
CA PRO A 48 7.02 12.16 11.49
C PRO A 48 5.84 11.33 10.99
N TYR A 49 5.23 11.70 9.84
CA TYR A 49 4.20 10.86 9.21
C TYR A 49 4.81 9.61 8.57
N HIS A 50 5.98 9.75 7.94
CA HIS A 50 6.74 8.64 7.40
C HIS A 50 7.18 7.68 8.51
N ASP A 51 7.69 8.19 9.63
CA ASP A 51 8.10 7.35 10.76
C ASP A 51 6.96 6.46 11.28
N CYS A 52 5.74 7.00 11.33
CA CYS A 52 4.54 6.25 11.70
C CYS A 52 4.13 5.24 10.63
N HIS A 53 4.15 5.65 9.36
CA HIS A 53 3.82 4.80 8.23
C HIS A 53 4.82 3.63 8.09
N ASP A 54 6.12 3.90 8.17
CA ASP A 54 7.20 2.90 8.09
C ASP A 54 7.17 1.94 9.28
N LEU A 55 6.93 2.43 10.51
CA LEU A 55 6.72 1.58 11.69
C LEU A 55 5.64 0.52 11.42
N ALA A 56 4.52 0.94 10.84
CA ALA A 56 3.39 0.06 10.58
C ALA A 56 3.64 -0.89 9.39
N HIS A 57 4.43 -0.47 8.40
CA HIS A 57 4.90 -1.32 7.30
C HIS A 57 5.93 -2.36 7.73
N GLY A 58 6.86 -2.00 8.63
CA GLY A 58 7.89 -2.88 9.16
C GLY A 58 7.42 -3.78 10.30
N ALA A 59 6.19 -3.60 10.78
CA ALA A 59 5.66 -4.34 11.91
C ALA A 59 5.44 -5.82 11.58
N THR A 60 6.01 -6.70 12.41
CA THR A 60 5.82 -8.16 12.32
C THR A 60 4.80 -8.69 13.32
N SER A 61 4.10 -7.81 14.05
CA SER A 61 3.06 -8.15 15.02
C SER A 61 2.21 -6.93 15.41
N GLU A 62 0.99 -7.18 15.87
CA GLU A 62 0.10 -6.14 16.42
C GLU A 62 0.75 -5.33 17.54
N ALA A 63 1.51 -6.01 18.41
CA ALA A 63 2.16 -5.40 19.56
C ALA A 63 3.21 -4.34 19.18
N ALA A 64 3.69 -4.33 17.94
CA ALA A 64 4.58 -3.29 17.44
C ALA A 64 3.85 -1.96 17.19
N CYS A 65 2.57 -2.02 16.82
CA CYS A 65 1.78 -0.83 16.43
C CYS A 65 0.85 -0.35 17.54
N THR A 66 0.24 -1.26 18.32
CA THR A 66 -0.67 -0.92 19.42
C THR A 66 -0.17 0.22 20.33
N PRO A 67 1.08 0.23 20.83
CA PRO A 67 1.53 1.29 21.74
C PRO A 67 1.62 2.67 21.09
N ARG A 68 1.75 2.75 19.76
CA ARG A 68 1.88 4.01 19.00
C ARG A 68 0.67 4.32 18.13
N ARG A 69 -0.35 3.46 18.12
CA ARG A 69 -1.54 3.59 17.27
C ARG A 69 -2.23 4.94 17.47
N ASP A 70 -2.63 5.25 18.70
CA ASP A 70 -3.36 6.49 18.97
C ASP A 70 -2.51 7.75 18.71
N GLU A 71 -1.21 7.69 19.01
CA GLU A 71 -0.26 8.77 18.73
C GLU A 71 -0.16 9.03 17.21
N CYS A 72 0.14 7.99 16.43
CA CYS A 72 0.34 8.09 14.99
C CYS A 72 -0.95 8.42 14.23
N VAL A 73 -2.07 7.78 14.57
CA VAL A 73 -3.37 8.06 13.93
C VAL A 73 -3.79 9.50 14.19
N LYS A 74 -3.63 9.98 15.43
CA LYS A 74 -3.97 11.37 15.76
C LYS A 74 -3.10 12.34 14.97
N LEU A 75 -1.78 12.14 14.99
CA LEU A 75 -0.83 12.98 14.27
C LEU A 75 -1.21 13.17 12.79
N CYS A 76 -1.52 12.06 12.10
CA CYS A 76 -1.85 12.09 10.68
C CYS A 76 -3.30 12.55 10.40
N THR A 77 -4.23 12.33 11.33
CA THR A 77 -5.62 12.80 11.17
C THR A 77 -5.76 14.30 11.42
N ASP A 78 -5.12 14.85 12.46
CA ASP A 78 -5.11 16.29 12.72
C ASP A 78 -4.50 17.04 11.51
N ALA A 79 -3.36 16.59 11.01
CA ALA A 79 -2.72 17.18 9.84
C ALA A 79 -3.58 17.13 8.57
N SER A 80 -4.34 16.05 8.37
CA SER A 80 -5.29 15.93 7.26
C SER A 80 -6.47 16.89 7.40
N ALA A 81 -6.91 17.17 8.63
CA ALA A 81 -7.97 18.13 8.91
C ALA A 81 -7.50 19.59 8.68
N ASP A 82 -6.25 19.90 9.04
CA ASP A 82 -5.64 21.22 8.82
C ASP A 82 -5.36 21.52 7.34
N ALA A 83 -5.18 20.50 6.50
CA ALA A 83 -4.99 20.67 5.05
C ALA A 83 -6.28 21.05 4.28
N GLY A 84 -7.44 21.09 4.97
CA GLY A 84 -8.76 21.34 4.39
C GLY A 84 -9.31 22.77 4.53
N THR A 85 -8.51 23.75 5.00
CA THR A 85 -8.93 25.16 5.16
C THR A 85 -8.30 26.13 4.18
#